data_AF-A0A499UQV7-F1
#
_entry.id   AF-A0A499UQV7-F1
#
_cell.length_a   1.000
_cell.length_b   1.000
_cell.length_c   1.000
_cell.angle_alpha   90.00
_cell.angle_beta   90.00
_cell.angle_gamma   90.00
#
_symmetry.space_group_name_H-M   'P 1'
#
loop_
_entity.id
_entity.type
_entity.pdbx_description
1 polymer ?
#
loop_
_entity_poly.entity_id
_entity_poly.type
_entity_poly.pdbx_seq_one_letter_code
_entity_poly.pdbx_strand_id
1 'polypeptide(L)'
;MSTATAPAAPAQKRGAGLIKGMQKIGRSLQLPVAALPAAGILSRLGQDDVFGKTGLGWNKLAEIFAHAGGALFDNLALLFCIGVAIGFAKKSDGTTAFAGLVGFLVYKNVLTGFVSEVTGKPEDPGVLGGIVVGLTAAVLWEKYHRTRLPDWLGFFSGRRFIPILMSFAGVIYGVLFGYLWGPIGDGLNNFSEWLSSNGAVGSGFSVSSTDC
;
A
#
# COMPACT_ATOMS: atom_id res chain seq x y z
N MET A 1 -46.85 -39.32 11.91
CA MET A 1 -45.51 -39.23 11.31
C MET A 1 -45.60 -38.27 10.14
N SER A 2 -45.12 -37.02 10.28
CA SER A 2 -45.12 -36.05 9.18
C SER A 2 -43.75 -35.39 9.12
N THR A 3 -42.94 -35.82 8.16
CA THR A 3 -41.62 -35.28 7.85
C THR A 3 -41.81 -34.01 7.02
N ALA A 4 -41.69 -32.84 7.65
CA ALA A 4 -41.56 -31.58 6.92
C ALA A 4 -40.11 -31.43 6.44
N THR A 5 -39.92 -31.67 5.14
CA THR A 5 -38.70 -31.39 4.39
C THR A 5 -38.29 -29.92 4.55
N ALA A 6 -37.06 -29.67 5.02
CA ALA A 6 -36.49 -28.33 5.12
C ALA A 6 -36.35 -27.68 3.73
N PRO A 7 -36.69 -26.39 3.57
CA PRO A 7 -36.52 -25.71 2.29
C PRO A 7 -35.03 -25.45 2.02
N ALA A 8 -34.61 -25.76 0.79
CA ALA A 8 -33.25 -25.60 0.30
C ALA A 8 -32.76 -24.14 0.35
N ALA A 9 -31.53 -23.94 0.79
CA ALA A 9 -30.87 -22.63 0.86
C ALA A 9 -30.72 -21.98 -0.53
N PRO A 10 -30.90 -20.65 -0.67
CA PRO A 10 -30.87 -19.99 -1.97
C PRO A 10 -29.44 -19.87 -2.49
N ALA A 11 -29.26 -20.22 -3.77
CA ALA A 11 -27.99 -20.13 -4.49
C ALA A 11 -27.47 -18.68 -4.57
N GLN A 12 -26.31 -18.43 -3.97
CA GLN A 12 -25.67 -17.12 -3.96
C GLN A 12 -25.15 -16.75 -5.37
N LYS A 13 -25.76 -15.73 -6.00
CA LYS A 13 -25.37 -15.19 -7.31
C LYS A 13 -23.93 -14.63 -7.29
N ARG A 14 -23.09 -15.07 -8.24
CA ARG A 14 -21.65 -14.75 -8.39
C ARG A 14 -21.32 -13.24 -8.39
N GLY A 15 -22.24 -12.36 -8.78
CA GLY A 15 -22.06 -10.90 -8.74
C GLY A 15 -22.07 -10.26 -7.34
N ALA A 16 -22.75 -10.88 -6.37
CA ALA A 16 -22.80 -10.37 -4.99
C ALA A 16 -21.44 -10.49 -4.26
N GLY A 17 -20.58 -11.41 -4.70
CA GLY A 17 -19.22 -11.57 -4.17
C GLY A 17 -18.28 -10.43 -4.58
N LEU A 18 -18.36 -9.99 -5.84
CA LEU A 18 -17.54 -8.89 -6.36
C LEU A 18 -17.90 -7.55 -5.71
N ILE A 19 -19.20 -7.26 -5.56
CA ILE A 19 -19.67 -6.03 -4.90
C ILE A 19 -19.28 -6.02 -3.41
N LYS A 20 -19.38 -7.16 -2.71
CA LYS A 20 -18.88 -7.31 -1.35
C LYS A 20 -17.36 -7.16 -1.26
N GLY A 21 -16.61 -7.59 -2.28
CA GLY A 21 -15.16 -7.41 -2.38
C GLY A 21 -14.76 -5.93 -2.53
N MET A 22 -15.41 -5.20 -3.44
CA MET A 22 -15.19 -3.76 -3.63
C MET A 22 -15.53 -2.95 -2.38
N GLN A 23 -16.62 -3.29 -1.68
CA GLN A 23 -16.97 -2.65 -0.40
C GLN A 23 -15.93 -2.88 0.70
N LYS A 24 -15.33 -4.08 0.75
CA LYS A 24 -14.25 -4.39 1.71
C LYS A 24 -12.96 -3.66 1.40
N ILE A 25 -12.60 -3.57 0.11
CA ILE A 25 -11.44 -2.77 -0.33
C ILE A 25 -11.66 -1.29 0.02
N GLY A 26 -12.86 -0.75 -0.20
CA GLY A 26 -13.19 0.63 0.20
C GLY A 26 -13.01 0.87 1.71
N ARG A 27 -13.43 -0.07 2.55
CA ARG A 27 -13.24 0.01 4.01
C ARG A 27 -11.77 -0.14 4.45
N SER A 28 -10.97 -0.92 3.73
CA SER A 28 -9.56 -1.12 4.06
C SER A 28 -8.68 0.09 3.72
N LEU A 29 -9.07 0.86 2.71
CA LEU A 29 -8.41 2.12 2.33
C LEU A 29 -8.72 3.27 3.29
N GLN A 30 -9.75 3.17 4.14
CA GLN A 30 -10.09 4.22 5.11
C GLN A 30 -9.05 4.37 6.23
N LEU A 31 -8.43 3.26 6.67
CA LEU A 31 -7.48 3.28 7.78
C LEU A 31 -6.22 4.13 7.46
N PRO A 32 -5.54 3.95 6.32
CA PRO A 32 -4.40 4.79 5.95
C PRO A 32 -4.81 6.24 5.67
N VAL A 33 -5.95 6.45 5.00
CA VAL A 33 -6.42 7.79 4.64
C VAL A 33 -6.72 8.64 5.87
N ALA A 34 -7.18 8.04 6.97
CA ALA A 34 -7.40 8.74 8.22
C ALA A 34 -6.09 9.24 8.89
N ALA A 35 -4.93 8.67 8.56
CA ALA A 35 -3.64 9.07 9.09
C ALA A 35 -2.98 10.23 8.31
N LEU A 36 -3.37 10.44 7.04
CA LEU A 36 -2.81 11.50 6.19
C LEU A 36 -3.07 12.93 6.71
N PRO A 37 -4.24 13.28 7.29
CA PRO A 37 -4.44 14.59 7.90
C PRO A 37 -3.44 14.89 9.03
N ALA A 38 -3.12 13.88 9.85
CA ALA A 38 -2.12 14.04 10.90
C ALA A 38 -0.73 14.27 10.29
N ALA A 39 -0.34 13.50 9.26
CA ALA A 39 0.92 13.70 8.53
C ALA A 39 1.03 15.12 7.95
N GLY A 40 -0.05 15.61 7.33
CA GLY A 40 -0.13 16.95 6.76
C GLY A 40 0.03 18.06 7.80
N ILE A 41 -0.63 17.93 8.96
CA ILE A 41 -0.49 18.89 10.07
C ILE A 41 0.94 18.88 10.60
N LEU A 42 1.53 17.71 10.86
CA LEU A 42 2.91 17.59 11.33
C LEU A 42 3.91 18.23 10.34
N SER A 43 3.75 17.95 9.05
CA SER A 43 4.56 18.54 7.99
C SER A 43 4.39 20.07 7.90
N ARG A 44 3.16 20.58 8.06
CA ARG A 44 2.89 22.02 8.01
C ARG A 44 3.49 22.76 9.20
N LEU A 45 3.46 22.16 10.40
CA LEU A 45 4.10 22.71 11.59
C LEU A 45 5.63 22.70 11.47
N GLY A 46 6.21 21.76 10.71
CA GLY A 46 7.65 21.70 10.46
C GLY A 46 8.22 22.75 9.50
N GLN A 47 7.38 23.59 8.87
CA GLN A 47 7.86 24.60 7.94
C GLN A 47 8.47 25.83 8.64
N ASP A 48 9.38 26.50 7.93
CA ASP A 48 10.16 27.62 8.47
C ASP A 48 9.32 28.81 8.95
N ASP A 49 8.11 28.96 8.40
CA ASP A 49 7.18 30.05 8.71
C ASP A 49 6.44 29.90 10.04
N VAL A 50 6.33 28.68 10.59
CA VAL A 50 5.56 28.44 11.84
C VAL A 50 6.49 28.34 13.04
N PHE A 51 7.41 27.37 13.02
CA PHE A 51 8.35 27.14 14.13
C PHE A 51 9.82 27.40 13.75
N GLY A 52 10.14 27.62 12.47
CA GLY A 52 11.51 27.81 12.02
C GLY A 52 11.98 29.26 12.04
N LYS A 53 12.88 29.58 11.10
CA LYS A 53 13.72 30.80 11.15
C LYS A 53 12.93 32.10 11.02
N THR A 54 11.82 32.08 10.29
CA THR A 54 10.94 33.23 10.04
C THR A 54 9.79 33.33 11.06
N GLY A 55 9.60 32.31 11.91
CA GLY A 55 8.58 32.28 12.98
C GLY A 55 9.18 32.47 14.38
N LEU A 56 9.01 31.46 15.25
CA LEU A 56 9.45 31.46 16.66
C LEU A 56 10.97 31.25 16.87
N GLY A 57 11.75 31.00 15.80
CA GLY A 57 13.20 30.77 15.87
C GLY A 57 13.61 29.40 16.43
N TRP A 58 12.66 28.47 16.60
CA TRP A 58 12.86 27.14 17.16
C TRP A 58 13.21 26.11 16.07
N ASN A 59 14.30 26.37 15.36
CA ASN A 59 14.71 25.62 14.15
C ASN A 59 14.82 24.11 14.37
N LYS A 60 15.37 23.67 15.51
CA LYS A 60 15.45 22.23 15.83
C LYS A 60 14.08 21.59 16.00
N LEU A 61 13.11 22.32 16.55
CA LEU A 61 11.75 21.80 16.73
C LEU A 61 11.05 21.70 15.38
N ALA A 62 11.14 22.74 14.54
CA ALA A 62 10.60 22.72 13.18
C ALA A 62 11.14 21.54 12.36
N GLU A 63 12.46 21.30 12.43
CA GLU A 63 13.10 20.18 11.74
C GLU A 63 12.59 18.81 12.26
N ILE A 64 12.42 18.65 13.58
CA ILE A 64 11.85 17.42 14.16
C ILE A 64 10.42 17.17 13.66
N PHE A 65 9.57 18.21 13.61
CA PHE A 65 8.20 18.09 13.09
C PHE A 65 8.17 17.80 11.58
N ALA A 66 9.08 18.39 10.82
CA ALA A 66 9.23 18.14 9.38
C ALA A 66 9.61 16.66 9.12
N HIS A 67 10.62 16.15 9.83
CA HIS A 67 11.02 14.74 9.75
C HIS A 67 9.91 13.79 10.21
N ALA A 68 9.18 14.14 11.27
CA ALA A 68 8.06 13.33 11.76
C ALA A 68 6.91 13.25 10.74
N GLY A 69 6.57 14.36 10.08
CA GLY A 69 5.59 14.37 8.99
C GLY A 69 6.08 13.59 7.76
N GLY A 70 7.35 13.80 7.38
CA GLY A 70 8.00 13.08 6.28
C GLY A 70 7.98 11.57 6.45
N ALA A 71 8.24 11.07 7.67
CA ALA A 71 8.24 9.64 7.96
C ALA A 71 6.91 8.93 7.61
N LEU A 72 5.76 9.61 7.73
CA LEU A 72 4.46 9.04 7.32
C LEU A 72 4.30 9.01 5.80
N PHE A 73 4.77 10.05 5.09
CA PHE A 73 4.72 10.12 3.63
C PHE A 73 5.70 9.13 2.98
N ASP A 74 6.90 9.01 3.53
CA ASP A 74 7.95 8.10 3.04
C ASP A 74 7.58 6.62 3.22
N ASN A 75 6.70 6.32 4.18
CA ASN A 75 6.21 4.97 4.45
C ASN A 75 4.72 4.79 4.10
N LEU A 76 4.18 5.64 3.23
CA LEU A 76 2.77 5.60 2.85
C LEU A 76 2.39 4.25 2.23
N ALA A 77 3.27 3.64 1.43
CA ALA A 77 3.11 2.29 0.91
C ALA A 77 2.96 1.22 2.02
N LEU A 78 3.72 1.34 3.10
CA LEU A 78 3.64 0.44 4.26
C LEU A 78 2.33 0.63 5.01
N LEU A 79 1.90 1.89 5.21
CA LEU A 79 0.61 2.21 5.84
C LEU A 79 -0.54 1.59 5.05
N PHE A 80 -0.52 1.71 3.72
CA PHE A 80 -1.50 1.07 2.84
C PHE A 80 -1.42 -0.46 2.89
N CYS A 81 -0.23 -1.05 2.91
CA CYS A 81 -0.05 -2.49 3.04
C CYS A 81 -0.74 -3.03 4.30
N ILE A 82 -0.52 -2.39 5.44
CA ILE A 82 -1.13 -2.81 6.72
C ILE A 82 -2.63 -2.55 6.72
N GLY A 83 -3.07 -1.37 6.27
CA GLY A 83 -4.50 -1.02 6.20
C GLY A 83 -5.30 -1.98 5.32
N VAL A 84 -4.75 -2.35 4.16
CA VAL A 84 -5.33 -3.32 3.24
C VAL A 84 -5.33 -4.73 3.85
N ALA A 85 -4.23 -5.16 4.45
CA ALA A 85 -4.13 -6.47 5.09
C ALA A 85 -5.18 -6.66 6.21
N ILE A 86 -5.39 -5.63 7.04
CA ILE A 86 -6.37 -5.67 8.13
C ILE A 86 -7.80 -5.56 7.58
N GLY A 87 -8.06 -4.63 6.67
CA GLY A 87 -9.42 -4.35 6.21
C GLY A 87 -9.99 -5.37 5.21
N PHE A 88 -9.12 -6.10 4.49
CA PHE A 88 -9.57 -7.16 3.59
C PHE A 88 -9.84 -8.48 4.33
N ALA A 89 -9.11 -8.77 5.41
CA ALA A 89 -9.28 -9.98 6.19
C ALA A 89 -10.69 -10.07 6.80
N LYS A 90 -11.40 -11.18 6.59
CA LYS A 90 -12.73 -11.41 7.21
C LYS A 90 -12.71 -11.32 8.74
N LYS A 91 -11.59 -11.68 9.36
CA LYS A 91 -11.34 -11.55 10.79
C LYS A 91 -10.03 -10.80 10.97
N SER A 92 -10.10 -9.63 11.58
CA SER A 92 -8.95 -8.78 11.86
C SER A 92 -8.17 -9.38 13.03
N ASP A 93 -7.22 -10.25 12.73
CA ASP A 93 -6.24 -10.74 13.69
C ASP A 93 -4.92 -9.96 13.50
N GLY A 94 -4.31 -9.49 14.61
CA GLY A 94 -3.08 -8.70 14.57
C GLY A 94 -1.90 -9.41 13.87
N THR A 95 -1.97 -10.74 13.77
CA THR A 95 -1.00 -11.55 13.03
C THR A 95 -1.02 -11.30 11.52
N THR A 96 -2.16 -10.90 10.95
CA THR A 96 -2.28 -10.55 9.52
C THR A 96 -1.54 -9.25 9.23
N ALA A 97 -1.70 -8.25 10.10
CA ALA A 97 -0.98 -6.97 10.02
C ALA A 97 0.54 -7.18 10.14
N PHE A 98 0.96 -7.99 11.12
CA PHE A 98 2.37 -8.31 11.31
C PHE A 98 2.96 -9.08 10.12
N ALA A 99 2.24 -10.05 9.57
CA ALA A 99 2.70 -10.79 8.40
C ALA A 99 2.81 -9.89 7.15
N GLY A 100 1.86 -8.95 6.96
CA GLY A 100 1.92 -7.94 5.91
C GLY A 100 3.14 -7.02 6.06
N LEU A 101 3.40 -6.54 7.29
CA LEU A 101 4.58 -5.74 7.61
C LEU A 101 5.89 -6.48 7.29
N VAL A 102 6.02 -7.73 7.72
CA VAL A 102 7.22 -8.55 7.45
C VAL A 102 7.41 -8.76 5.95
N GLY A 103 6.36 -9.15 5.23
CA GLY A 103 6.44 -9.33 3.77
C GLY A 103 6.79 -8.04 3.04
N PHE A 104 6.24 -6.90 3.46
CA PHE A 104 6.54 -5.59 2.90
C PHE A 104 7.98 -5.13 3.17
N LEU A 105 8.51 -5.38 4.37
CA LEU A 105 9.90 -5.08 4.70
C LEU A 105 10.88 -5.88 3.84
N VAL A 106 10.63 -7.18 3.66
CA VAL A 106 11.45 -8.01 2.76
C VAL A 106 11.34 -7.51 1.33
N TYR A 107 10.12 -7.28 0.85
CA TYR A 107 9.85 -6.72 -0.46
C TYR A 107 10.61 -5.41 -0.71
N LYS A 108 10.54 -4.44 0.21
CA LYS A 108 11.22 -3.13 0.11
C LYS A 108 12.74 -3.29 0.04
N ASN A 109 13.32 -4.16 0.87
CA ASN A 109 14.77 -4.42 0.86
C ASN A 109 15.25 -5.19 -0.37
N VAL A 110 14.39 -5.99 -1.01
CA VAL A 110 14.75 -6.63 -2.28
C VAL A 110 14.75 -5.60 -3.41
N LEU A 111 13.80 -4.66 -3.40
CA LEU A 111 13.72 -3.59 -4.39
C LEU A 111 14.95 -2.68 -4.37
N THR A 112 15.55 -2.41 -3.22
CA THR A 112 16.77 -1.60 -3.15
C THR A 112 17.97 -2.22 -3.87
N GLY A 113 17.95 -3.55 -4.11
CA GLY A 113 18.95 -4.23 -4.93
C GLY A 113 18.75 -4.03 -6.45
N PHE A 114 17.55 -3.61 -6.87
CA PHE A 114 17.22 -3.27 -8.25
C PHE A 114 17.23 -1.75 -8.41
N VAL A 115 18.42 -1.20 -8.58
CA VAL A 115 18.61 0.24 -8.83
C VAL A 115 18.40 0.51 -10.32
N SER A 116 17.45 1.39 -10.67
CA SER A 116 17.32 1.87 -12.04
C SER A 116 18.52 2.74 -12.41
N GLU A 117 19.18 2.41 -13.51
CA GLU A 117 20.32 3.15 -14.07
C GLU A 117 19.95 4.58 -14.51
N VAL A 118 18.66 4.80 -14.84
CA VAL A 118 18.11 6.09 -15.28
C VAL A 118 17.92 7.09 -14.13
N THR A 119 17.52 6.62 -12.93
CA THR A 119 17.11 7.48 -11.81
C THR A 119 18.11 7.45 -10.64
N GLY A 120 19.06 6.50 -10.65
CA GLY A 120 20.01 6.28 -9.55
C GLY A 120 19.36 5.92 -8.22
N LYS A 121 18.06 5.58 -8.24
CA LYS A 121 17.23 5.22 -7.08
C LYS A 121 16.45 3.94 -7.39
N PRO A 122 16.12 3.14 -6.37
CA PRO A 122 15.17 2.04 -6.52
C PRO A 122 13.85 2.60 -7.01
N GLU A 123 13.27 2.01 -8.05
CA GLU A 123 11.93 2.42 -8.45
C GLU A 123 10.91 1.73 -7.57
N ASP A 124 10.48 2.47 -6.54
CA ASP A 124 9.45 2.03 -5.64
C ASP A 124 8.07 2.17 -6.32
N PRO A 125 7.28 1.09 -6.49
CA PRO A 125 5.90 1.17 -6.98
C PRO A 125 4.92 1.82 -5.99
N GLY A 126 5.46 2.49 -4.96
CA GLY A 126 4.75 3.24 -3.96
C GLY A 126 3.58 2.46 -3.38
N VAL A 127 2.41 3.12 -3.40
CA VAL A 127 1.17 2.60 -2.81
C VAL A 127 0.70 1.32 -3.48
N LEU A 128 0.92 1.18 -4.80
CA LEU A 128 0.45 0.02 -5.56
C LEU A 128 1.16 -1.26 -5.10
N GLY A 129 2.49 -1.21 -4.91
CA GLY A 129 3.23 -2.33 -4.34
C GLY A 129 2.75 -2.68 -2.93
N GLY A 130 2.49 -1.67 -2.10
CA GLY A 130 1.92 -1.85 -0.76
C GLY A 130 0.56 -2.55 -0.77
N ILE A 131 -0.36 -2.15 -1.66
CA ILE A 131 -1.69 -2.77 -1.79
C ILE A 131 -1.57 -4.24 -2.22
N VAL A 132 -0.71 -4.57 -3.19
CA VAL A 132 -0.55 -5.95 -3.69
C VAL A 132 0.02 -6.86 -2.61
N VAL A 133 1.05 -6.41 -1.90
CA VAL A 133 1.63 -7.17 -0.77
C VAL A 133 0.60 -7.31 0.36
N GLY A 134 -0.15 -6.24 0.69
CA GLY A 134 -1.20 -6.27 1.71
C GLY A 134 -2.37 -7.20 1.38
N LEU A 135 -2.84 -7.21 0.13
CA LEU A 135 -3.84 -8.16 -0.35
C LEU A 135 -3.33 -9.59 -0.26
N THR A 136 -2.08 -9.83 -0.68
CA THR A 136 -1.49 -11.17 -0.58
C THR A 136 -1.41 -11.64 0.86
N ALA A 137 -1.04 -10.76 1.80
CA ALA A 137 -1.03 -11.07 3.23
C ALA A 137 -2.41 -11.52 3.72
N ALA A 138 -3.48 -10.80 3.34
CA ALA A 138 -4.84 -11.15 3.72
C ALA A 138 -5.30 -12.49 3.11
N VAL A 139 -4.95 -12.76 1.84
CA VAL A 139 -5.29 -14.01 1.15
C VAL A 139 -4.53 -15.20 1.73
N LEU A 140 -3.21 -15.06 1.98
CA LEU A 140 -2.41 -16.10 2.62
C LEU A 140 -2.92 -16.41 4.02
N TRP A 141 -3.30 -15.38 4.77
CA TRP A 141 -3.86 -15.57 6.10
C TRP A 141 -5.18 -16.36 6.05
N GLU A 142 -6.12 -16.00 5.18
CA GLU A 142 -7.37 -16.75 5.03
C GLU A 142 -7.13 -18.22 4.64
N LYS A 143 -6.15 -18.50 3.79
CA LYS A 143 -5.85 -19.85 3.32
C LYS A 143 -5.06 -20.70 4.32
N TYR A 144 -4.05 -20.14 4.99
CA TYR A 144 -3.08 -20.90 5.77
C TYR A 144 -3.21 -20.76 7.30
N HIS A 145 -4.13 -19.92 7.83
CA HIS A 145 -4.29 -19.74 9.28
C HIS A 145 -4.68 -21.01 10.07
N ARG A 146 -5.24 -22.04 9.41
CA ARG A 146 -5.66 -23.31 10.03
C ARG A 146 -4.83 -24.53 9.63
N THR A 147 -3.81 -24.36 8.79
CA THR A 147 -3.00 -25.49 8.32
C THR A 147 -2.10 -26.01 9.44
N ARG A 148 -2.22 -27.30 9.76
CA ARG A 148 -1.30 -27.99 10.67
C ARG A 148 -0.19 -28.65 9.85
N LEU A 149 1.06 -28.35 10.21
CA LEU A 149 2.25 -28.99 9.63
C LEU A 149 2.56 -30.30 10.38
N PRO A 150 3.26 -31.26 9.74
CA PRO A 150 3.67 -32.53 10.35
C PRO A 150 4.51 -32.32 11.63
N ASP A 151 4.47 -33.30 12.55
CA ASP A 151 4.83 -33.12 13.97
C ASP A 151 6.24 -32.57 14.24
N TRP A 152 7.19 -32.78 13.33
CA TRP A 152 8.57 -32.25 13.40
C TRP A 152 8.69 -30.74 13.10
N LEU A 153 7.75 -30.15 12.34
CA LEU A 153 7.64 -28.69 12.10
C LEU A 153 6.48 -28.05 12.89
N GLY A 154 5.93 -28.77 13.88
CA GLY A 154 4.76 -28.34 14.65
C GLY A 154 4.91 -26.96 15.31
N PHE A 155 6.14 -26.52 15.58
CA PHE A 155 6.45 -25.19 16.15
C PHE A 155 6.04 -24.02 15.23
N PHE A 156 6.04 -24.25 13.92
CA PHE A 156 5.60 -23.25 12.93
C PHE A 156 4.11 -23.38 12.58
N SER A 157 3.40 -24.38 13.11
CA SER A 157 2.00 -24.60 12.75
C SER A 157 1.08 -23.46 13.21
N GLY A 158 0.05 -23.17 12.42
CA GLY A 158 -0.93 -22.12 12.71
C GLY A 158 -0.43 -20.70 12.44
N ARG A 159 -0.61 -19.79 13.42
CA ARG A 159 -0.48 -18.33 13.21
C ARG A 159 0.94 -17.82 12.99
N ARG A 160 1.97 -18.61 13.34
CA ARG A 160 3.40 -18.24 13.21
C ARG A 160 3.98 -18.59 11.84
N PHE A 161 3.33 -19.46 11.08
CA PHE A 161 3.72 -19.81 9.72
C PHE A 161 3.62 -18.63 8.75
N ILE A 162 2.65 -17.75 9.01
CA ILE A 162 2.19 -16.75 8.06
C ILE A 162 3.27 -15.68 7.76
N PRO A 163 3.97 -15.11 8.76
CA PRO A 163 5.09 -14.20 8.50
C PRO A 163 6.25 -14.85 7.74
N ILE A 164 6.51 -16.14 7.95
CA ILE A 164 7.58 -16.87 7.25
C ILE A 164 7.21 -16.99 5.77
N LEU A 165 5.98 -17.42 5.47
CA LEU A 165 5.50 -17.53 4.09
C LEU A 165 5.47 -16.15 3.39
N MET A 166 5.10 -15.09 4.12
CA MET A 166 5.14 -13.73 3.60
C MET A 166 6.56 -13.22 3.33
N SER A 167 7.57 -13.69 4.06
CA SER A 167 8.96 -13.33 3.78
C SER A 167 9.39 -13.89 2.41
N PHE A 168 9.09 -15.16 2.13
CA PHE A 168 9.35 -15.75 0.82
C PHE A 168 8.53 -15.10 -0.30
N ALA A 169 7.24 -14.83 -0.05
CA ALA A 169 6.40 -14.12 -1.01
C ALA A 169 6.93 -12.69 -1.28
N GLY A 170 7.44 -12.00 -0.26
CA GLY A 170 8.05 -10.68 -0.38
C GLY A 170 9.27 -10.66 -1.29
N VAL A 171 10.11 -11.70 -1.24
CA VAL A 171 11.23 -11.86 -2.19
C VAL A 171 10.72 -12.02 -3.62
N ILE A 172 9.75 -12.91 -3.84
CA ILE A 172 9.18 -13.15 -5.17
C ILE A 172 8.58 -11.87 -5.74
N TYR A 173 7.78 -11.14 -4.95
CA TYR A 173 7.22 -9.87 -5.38
C TYR A 173 8.30 -8.81 -5.59
N GLY A 174 9.34 -8.75 -4.76
CA GLY A 174 10.42 -7.78 -4.92
C GLY A 174 11.15 -7.97 -6.26
N VAL A 175 11.47 -9.21 -6.63
CA VAL A 175 12.08 -9.52 -7.93
C VAL A 175 11.11 -9.24 -9.09
N LEU A 176 9.84 -9.62 -8.93
CA LEU A 176 8.82 -9.45 -9.96
C LEU A 176 8.57 -7.95 -10.25
N PHE A 177 8.34 -7.14 -9.21
CA PHE A 177 8.17 -5.69 -9.34
C PHE A 177 9.46 -5.00 -9.78
N GLY A 178 10.63 -5.41 -9.30
CA GLY A 178 11.91 -4.84 -9.75
C GLY A 178 12.12 -4.95 -11.27
N TYR A 179 11.67 -6.06 -11.89
CA TYR A 179 11.74 -6.21 -13.35
C TYR A 179 10.57 -5.55 -14.09
N LEU A 180 9.38 -5.54 -13.49
CA LEU A 180 8.17 -4.99 -14.12
C LEU A 180 8.11 -3.46 -14.09
N TRP A 181 8.79 -2.79 -13.16
CA TRP A 181 8.55 -1.36 -12.94
C TRP A 181 9.25 -0.45 -13.96
N GLY A 182 10.45 -0.80 -14.42
CA GLY A 182 11.14 -0.07 -15.50
C GLY A 182 10.26 0.19 -16.74
N PRO A 183 9.65 -0.83 -17.37
CA PRO A 183 8.79 -0.60 -18.54
C PRO A 183 7.49 0.16 -18.22
N ILE A 184 7.00 0.08 -16.98
CA ILE A 184 5.83 0.85 -16.54
C ILE A 184 6.20 2.34 -16.44
N GLY A 185 7.38 2.66 -15.92
CA GLY A 185 7.92 4.02 -15.86
C GLY A 185 8.05 4.64 -17.25
N ASP A 186 8.67 3.92 -18.18
CA ASP A 186 8.80 4.37 -19.57
C ASP A 186 7.44 4.56 -20.26
N GLY A 187 6.50 3.66 -20.01
CA GLY A 187 5.12 3.79 -20.50
C GLY A 187 4.42 5.05 -19.97
N LEU A 188 4.63 5.39 -18.70
CA LEU A 188 4.06 6.59 -18.07
C LEU A 188 4.68 7.87 -18.62
N ASN A 189 6.00 7.89 -18.84
CA ASN A 189 6.70 9.03 -19.42
C ASN A 189 6.24 9.30 -20.85
N ASN A 190 6.14 8.26 -21.67
CA ASN A 190 5.60 8.36 -23.03
C ASN A 190 4.14 8.84 -23.05
N PHE A 191 3.32 8.38 -22.10
CA PHE A 191 1.95 8.85 -21.95
C PHE A 191 1.90 10.32 -21.49
N SER A 192 2.78 10.73 -20.58
CA SER A 192 2.92 12.11 -20.13
C SER A 192 3.32 13.03 -21.28
N GLU A 193 4.32 12.65 -22.07
CA GLU A 193 4.75 13.38 -23.26
C GLU A 193 3.65 13.46 -24.34
N TRP A 194 2.91 12.37 -24.56
CA TRP A 194 1.74 12.36 -25.45
C TRP A 194 0.65 13.32 -24.96
N LEU A 195 0.39 13.36 -23.65
CA LEU A 195 -0.61 14.24 -23.06
C LEU A 195 -0.16 15.71 -23.08
N SER A 196 1.12 15.99 -22.85
CA SER A 196 1.71 17.32 -23.02
C SER A 196 1.74 17.78 -24.48
N SER A 197 2.01 16.87 -25.43
CA SER A 197 2.00 17.16 -26.86
C SER A 197 0.59 17.49 -27.38
N ASN A 198 -0.45 16.85 -26.85
CA ASN A 198 -1.85 17.17 -27.19
C ASN A 198 -2.42 18.32 -26.34
N GLY A 199 -1.86 18.55 -25.15
CA GLY A 199 -2.19 19.67 -24.25
C GLY A 199 -1.56 21.01 -24.65
N ALA A 200 -0.47 21.00 -25.44
CA ALA A 200 0.11 22.20 -26.05
C ALA A 200 -0.86 22.93 -27.01
N VAL A 201 -1.86 22.21 -27.53
CA VAL A 201 -2.97 22.80 -28.30
C VAL A 201 -3.97 23.54 -27.38
N GLY A 202 -3.98 23.25 -26.08
CA GLY A 202 -4.81 23.92 -25.06
C GLY A 202 -4.09 24.99 -24.23
N SER A 203 -2.78 24.88 -24.01
CA SER A 203 -2.01 25.90 -23.25
C SER A 203 -1.72 27.18 -24.04
N GLY A 204 -1.89 27.16 -25.37
CA GLY A 204 -1.82 28.36 -26.21
C GLY A 204 -2.95 29.37 -25.97
N PHE A 205 -4.06 28.96 -25.33
CA PHE A 205 -5.18 29.86 -25.04
C PHE A 205 -5.12 30.53 -23.66
N SER A 206 -4.21 30.13 -22.76
CA SER A 206 -4.14 30.70 -21.40
C SER A 206 -3.02 31.73 -21.20
N VAL A 207 -2.11 31.91 -22.16
CA VAL A 207 -0.97 32.85 -22.06
C VAL A 207 -1.18 34.14 -22.88
N SER A 208 -2.28 34.29 -23.63
CA SER A 208 -2.52 35.47 -24.47
C SER A 208 -3.39 36.57 -23.85
N SER A 209 -3.70 36.55 -22.54
CA SER A 209 -4.62 37.52 -21.94
C SER A 209 -4.11 38.16 -20.64
N THR A 210 -2.79 38.34 -20.52
CA THR A 210 -2.18 39.17 -19.45
C THR A 210 -1.15 40.14 -20.00
N ASP A 211 -1.43 40.69 -21.20
CA ASP A 211 -0.79 41.91 -21.70
C ASP A 211 -1.89 42.83 -22.27
N CYS A 212 -2.54 43.59 -21.38
CA CYS A 212 -3.23 44.86 -21.61
C CYS A 212 -3.44 45.56 -20.26
#